data_AF-A0AAD4GAV6-F1
#
_entry.id   AF-A0AAD4GAV6-F1
#
_cell.length_a   1.000
_cell.length_b   1.000
_cell.length_c   1.000
_cell.angle_alpha   90.00
_cell.angle_beta   90.00
_cell.angle_gamma   90.00
#
_symmetry.space_group_name_H-M   'P 1'
#
loop_
_entity.id
_entity.type
_entity.pdbx_description
1 polymer ?
#
loop_
_entity_poly.entity_id
_entity_poly.type
_entity_poly.pdbx_seq_one_letter_code
_entity_poly.pdbx_strand_id
1 'polypeptide(L)' 'LALKLFSAVPISMADERTMSMLTWLNTPRRNAQHIGTLQDHIKIRQWHRYKPEV' A
#
# COMPACT_ATOMS: atom_id res chain seq x y z
N LEU A 1 16.15 -0.85 20.60
CA LEU A 1 16.93 -1.28 19.42
C LEU A 1 16.36 -2.55 18.79
N ALA A 2 16.18 -3.63 19.57
CA ALA A 2 15.62 -4.91 19.11
C ALA A 2 14.30 -4.79 18.32
N LEU A 3 13.31 -4.06 18.83
CA LEU A 3 12.02 -3.84 18.15
C LEU A 3 12.16 -3.32 16.71
N LYS A 4 13.07 -2.38 16.47
CA LYS A 4 13.30 -1.81 15.13
C LYS A 4 14.00 -2.78 14.19
N LEU A 5 14.90 -3.61 14.73
CA LEU A 5 15.58 -4.65 13.97
C LEU A 5 14.61 -5.76 13.55
N PHE A 6 13.71 -6.17 14.45
CA PHE A 6 12.70 -7.18 14.15
C PHE A 6 11.50 -6.66 13.36
N SER A 7 11.27 -5.33 13.31
CA SER A 7 10.25 -4.74 12.43
C SER A 7 10.69 -4.60 10.97
N ALA A 8 11.98 -4.79 10.69
CA ALA A 8 12.49 -4.75 9.33
C ALA A 8 12.10 -6.04 8.59
N VAL A 9 11.44 -5.90 7.44
CA VAL A 9 11.13 -7.05 6.58
C VAL A 9 12.27 -7.20 5.57
N PRO A 10 12.99 -8.34 5.52
CA PRO A 10 14.17 -8.51 4.66
C PRO A 10 13.84 -8.70 3.17
N ILE A 11 12.59 -8.43 2.76
CA ILE A 11 12.13 -8.60 1.38
C ILE A 11 11.92 -7.22 0.75
N SER A 12 12.42 -7.05 -0.48
CA SER A 12 12.30 -5.79 -1.24
C SER A 12 10.85 -5.48 -1.65
N MET A 13 9.99 -6.50 -1.70
CA MET A 13 8.59 -6.39 -2.10
C MET A 13 7.63 -6.62 -0.91
N ALA A 14 7.93 -6.05 0.25
CA ALA A 14 7.11 -6.23 1.45
C ALA A 14 5.64 -5.82 1.27
N ASP A 15 5.37 -4.91 0.33
CA ASP A 15 4.01 -4.46 0.00
C ASP A 15 3.55 -4.84 -1.42
N GLU A 16 3.97 -6.01 -1.92
CA GLU A 16 3.65 -6.52 -3.26
C GLU A 16 2.15 -6.53 -3.58
N ARG A 17 1.32 -6.98 -2.64
CA ARG A 17 -0.14 -7.04 -2.81
C ARG A 17 -0.76 -5.65 -2.97
N THR A 18 -0.17 -4.63 -2.35
CA THR A 18 -0.63 -3.24 -2.52
C THR A 18 -0.20 -2.71 -3.87
N MET A 19 1.03 -3.01 -4.31
CA MET A 19 1.53 -2.62 -5.62
C MET A 19 0.76 -3.26 -6.78
N SER A 20 0.37 -4.53 -6.66
CA SER A 20 -0.47 -5.22 -7.65
C SER A 20 -1.83 -4.54 -7.84
N MET A 21 -2.47 -4.15 -6.73
CA MET A 21 -3.73 -3.39 -6.75
C MET A 21 -3.56 -2.01 -7.39
N LEU A 22 -2.44 -1.36 -7.15
CA LEU A 22 -2.08 -0.06 -7.72
C LEU A 22 -1.99 -0.13 -9.25
N THR A 23 -1.27 -1.14 -9.75
CA THR A 23 -1.16 -1.41 -11.19
C THR A 23 -2.53 -1.66 -11.80
N TRP A 24 -3.39 -2.41 -11.11
CA TRP A 24 -4.75 -2.68 -11.58
C TRP A 24 -5.62 -1.42 -11.66
N LEU A 25 -5.56 -0.55 -10.64
CA LEU A 25 -6.30 0.71 -10.60
C LEU A 25 -5.78 1.74 -11.61
N ASN A 26 -4.49 1.72 -11.92
CA ASN A 26 -3.87 2.58 -12.91
C ASN A 26 -4.05 2.09 -14.36
N THR A 27 -4.73 0.95 -14.58
CA THR A 27 -4.94 0.47 -15.94
C THR A 27 -5.82 1.42 -16.76
N PRO A 28 -5.60 1.52 -18.09
CA PRO A 28 -6.44 2.35 -18.98
C PRO A 28 -7.93 2.02 -18.91
N ARG A 29 -8.28 0.77 -18.58
CA ARG A 29 -9.66 0.29 -18.43
C ARG A 29 -10.35 0.75 -17.14
N ARG A 30 -9.61 1.37 -16.22
CA ARG A 30 -10.07 1.84 -14.90
C ARG A 30 -9.88 3.35 -14.73
N ASN A 31 -10.05 4.09 -15.82
CA ASN A 31 -9.95 5.55 -15.87
C ASN A 31 -8.55 6.15 -15.65
N ALA A 32 -7.49 5.33 -15.60
CA ALA A 32 -6.09 5.78 -15.43
C ALA A 32 -5.99 6.91 -14.38
N GLN A 33 -6.43 6.60 -13.15
CA GLN A 33 -6.59 7.60 -12.10
C GLN A 33 -5.31 8.41 -11.90
N HIS A 34 -5.47 9.71 -11.63
CA HIS A 34 -4.34 10.59 -11.37
C HIS A 34 -3.49 10.04 -10.22
N ILE A 35 -2.16 10.16 -10.34
CA ILE A 35 -1.18 9.57 -9.41
C ILE A 35 -1.43 10.02 -7.97
N GLY A 36 -1.81 11.30 -7.77
CA GLY A 36 -2.15 11.83 -6.44
C GLY A 36 -3.35 11.11 -5.80
N THR A 37 -4.39 10.85 -6.59
CA THR A 37 -5.58 10.11 -6.14
C THR A 37 -5.24 8.67 -5.77
N LEU A 38 -4.37 8.03 -6.55
CA LEU A 38 -3.88 6.68 -6.24
C LEU A 38 -3.11 6.65 -4.93
N GLN A 39 -2.25 7.64 -4.66
CA GLN A 39 -1.52 7.74 -3.38
C GLN A 39 -2.46 7.89 -2.19
N ASP A 40 -3.48 8.75 -2.29
CA ASP A 40 -4.42 8.97 -1.20
C ASP A 40 -5.28 7.73 -0.92
N HIS A 41 -5.74 7.04 -1.97
CA HIS A 41 -6.43 5.75 -1.84
C HIS A 41 -5.59 4.70 -1.10
N ILE A 42 -4.28 4.64 -1.38
CA ILE A 42 -3.38 3.70 -0.70
C ILE A 42 -3.23 4.05 0.77
N LYS A 43 -3.00 5.33 1.10
CA LYS A 43 -2.84 5.80 2.48
C LYS A 43 -4.09 5.48 3.31
N ILE A 44 -5.27 5.76 2.77
CA ILE A 44 -6.56 5.45 3.42
C ILE A 44 -6.69 3.95 3.66
N ARG A 45 -6.43 3.13 2.62
CA ARG A 45 -6.53 1.67 2.75
C ARG A 45 -5.53 1.10 3.76
N GLN A 46 -4.28 1.54 3.72
CA GLN A 46 -3.24 1.10 4.64
C GLN A 46 -3.59 1.50 6.07
N TRP A 47 -4.11 2.71 6.29
CA TRP A 47 -4.60 3.14 7.60
C TRP A 47 -5.66 2.20 8.15
N HIS A 48 -6.69 1.86 7.38
CA HIS A 48 -7.74 0.92 7.81
C HIS A 48 -7.21 -0.51 8.02
N ARG A 49 -6.15 -0.90 7.33
CA ARG A 49 -5.56 -2.25 7.45
C ARG A 49 -4.65 -2.38 8.68
N TYR A 50 -3.94 -1.32 9.03
CA TYR A 50 -2.99 -1.32 10.14
C TYR A 50 -3.56 -0.73 11.44
N LYS A 51 -4.73 -0.07 11.41
CA LYS A 51 -5.48 0.29 12.62
C LYS A 51 -6.19 -0.94 13.19
N PRO A 52 -5.88 -1.34 14.44
CA PRO A 52 -6.57 -2.43 15.13
C PRO A 52 -7.73 -1.94 16.02
N GLU A 53 -8.33 -0.77 15.75
CA GLU A 53 -9.41 -0.22 16.58
C GLU A 53 -10.76 -0.87 16.25
N VAL A 54 -11.09 -1.91 17.02
CA VAL A 54 -12.26 -1.89 17.93
C VAL A 54 -11.74 -2.08 19.35
#